data_AF-A0A292YDL0-F1
#
_entry.id   AF-A0A292YDL0-F1
#
_cell.length_a   1.000
_cell.length_b   1.000
_cell.length_c   1.000
_cell.angle_alpha   90.00
_cell.angle_beta   90.00
_cell.angle_gamma   90.00
#
_symmetry.space_group_name_H-M   'P 1'
#
loop_
_entity.id
_entity.type
_entity.pdbx_description
1 polymer ?
#
loop_
_entity_poly.entity_id
_entity_poly.type
_entity_poly.pdbx_seq_one_letter_code
_entity_poly.pdbx_strand_id
1 'polypeptide(L)'
;MHKYEKLEKIYYRKKFLKFLIVFIISVIFILVGSKIFMLYNYQQSNSYKKNNDNNSSKKKEKNIPTVTVKTAKVTKISKNNNFKKEKNMTKNDNNITNKIPMISFVFPKIDINNTKEINNEINKEVKKYIKKKINNQKKMLPKIKEKNKQKPLIIEENVKIDDLINTYNQKPSFDLAIQISQYYLNKNKLDLAKLWALKANSINPSRYESWKIFAIILLRKNKKEKAKEVLQTYLNDYGQNDDIQKLLRSINE
;
A
#
# COMPACT_ATOMS: atom_id res chain seq x y z
N MET A 1 9.32 28.71 -16.62
CA MET A 1 8.28 27.66 -16.75
C MET A 1 8.81 26.28 -17.20
N HIS A 2 9.85 26.16 -18.02
CA HIS A 2 10.30 24.88 -18.63
C HIS A 2 10.80 23.73 -17.71
N LYS A 3 11.11 23.98 -16.43
CA LYS A 3 11.64 22.92 -15.54
C LYS A 3 10.56 21.91 -15.14
N TYR A 4 9.29 22.34 -15.08
CA TYR A 4 8.16 21.48 -14.72
C TYR A 4 7.81 20.51 -15.86
N GLU A 5 7.78 20.98 -17.11
CA GLU A 5 7.52 20.15 -18.29
C GLU A 5 8.54 19.00 -18.43
N LYS A 6 9.82 19.28 -18.15
CA LYS A 6 10.87 18.26 -18.17
C LYS A 6 10.65 17.17 -17.12
N LEU A 7 10.23 17.54 -15.92
CA LEU A 7 9.95 16.59 -14.84
C LEU A 7 8.70 15.75 -15.12
N GLU A 8 7.66 16.37 -15.66
CA GLU A 8 6.43 15.68 -16.06
C GLU A 8 6.71 14.64 -17.16
N LYS A 9 7.49 15.00 -18.18
CA LYS A 9 7.91 14.07 -19.24
C LYS A 9 8.69 12.87 -18.70
N ILE A 10 9.60 13.09 -17.74
CA ILE A 10 10.36 12.00 -17.09
C ILE A 10 9.44 11.09 -16.27
N TYR A 11 8.45 11.67 -15.57
CA TYR A 11 7.48 10.92 -14.79
C TYR A 11 6.63 10.00 -15.68
N TYR A 12 6.05 10.52 -16.76
CA TYR A 12 5.24 9.70 -17.68
C TYR A 12 6.06 8.63 -18.38
N ARG A 13 7.32 8.90 -18.74
CA ARG A 13 8.22 7.89 -19.32
C ARG A 13 8.47 6.73 -18.35
N LYS A 14 8.72 7.02 -17.07
CA LYS A 14 8.90 5.96 -16.04
C LYS A 14 7.60 5.21 -15.75
N LYS A 15 6.46 5.89 -15.77
CA LYS A 15 5.15 5.26 -15.59
C LYS A 15 4.82 4.31 -16.75
N PHE A 16 5.04 4.74 -17.98
CA PHE A 16 4.86 3.92 -19.18
C PHE A 16 5.76 2.68 -19.17
N LEU A 17 7.04 2.83 -18.78
CA LEU A 17 7.97 1.70 -18.72
C LEU A 17 7.49 0.62 -17.74
N LYS A 18 6.88 0.98 -16.61
CA LYS A 18 6.29 0.02 -15.67
C LYS A 18 5.11 -0.75 -16.30
N PHE A 19 4.25 -0.06 -17.04
CA PHE A 19 3.15 -0.72 -17.76
C PHE A 19 3.65 -1.63 -18.88
N LEU A 20 4.69 -1.21 -19.61
CA LEU A 20 5.31 -2.01 -20.66
C LEU A 20 5.89 -3.32 -20.11
N ILE A 21 6.56 -3.28 -18.95
CA ILE A 21 7.09 -4.50 -18.30
C ILE A 21 5.96 -5.47 -17.93
N VAL A 22 4.88 -4.98 -17.32
CA VAL A 22 3.72 -5.82 -16.97
C VAL A 22 3.06 -6.41 -18.21
N PHE A 23 2.94 -5.63 -19.29
CA PHE A 23 2.41 -6.09 -20.57
C PHE A 23 3.27 -7.19 -21.20
N ILE A 24 4.60 -7.01 -21.22
CA ILE A 24 5.54 -8.03 -21.74
C ILE A 24 5.42 -9.33 -20.94
N ILE A 25 5.35 -9.25 -19.60
CA ILE A 25 5.17 -10.44 -18.74
C ILE A 25 3.85 -11.13 -19.08
N SER A 26 2.75 -10.38 -19.26
CA SER A 26 1.46 -10.94 -19.65
C SER A 26 1.51 -11.67 -21.00
N VAL A 27 2.21 -11.12 -21.99
CA VAL A 27 2.36 -11.75 -23.31
C VAL A 27 3.17 -13.04 -23.20
N ILE A 28 4.24 -13.06 -22.38
CA ILE A 28 5.02 -14.27 -22.12
C ILE A 28 4.15 -15.37 -21.50
N PHE A 29 3.29 -15.03 -20.53
CA PHE A 29 2.37 -16.00 -19.92
C PHE A 29 1.39 -16.59 -20.94
N ILE A 30 0.87 -15.80 -21.88
CA ILE A 30 -0.03 -16.28 -22.94
C ILE A 30 0.73 -17.23 -23.90
N LEU A 31 1.96 -16.89 -24.28
CA LEU A 31 2.79 -17.73 -25.15
C LEU A 31 3.14 -19.07 -24.48
N VAL A 32 3.55 -19.05 -23.22
CA VAL A 32 3.85 -20.28 -22.46
C VAL A 32 2.57 -21.10 -22.24
N GLY A 33 1.47 -20.45 -21.85
CA GLY A 33 0.18 -21.12 -21.64
C GLY A 33 -0.37 -21.79 -22.90
N SER A 34 -0.27 -21.13 -24.05
CA SER A 34 -0.69 -21.72 -25.34
C SER A 34 0.12 -22.95 -25.75
N LYS A 35 1.44 -22.96 -25.50
CA LYS A 35 2.31 -24.13 -25.72
C LYS A 35 1.92 -25.31 -24.83
N ILE A 36 1.66 -25.05 -23.54
CA ILE A 36 1.21 -26.07 -22.58
C ILE A 36 -0.16 -26.63 -22.99
N PHE A 37 -1.09 -25.75 -23.38
CA PHE A 37 -2.43 -26.15 -23.84
C PHE A 37 -2.38 -27.03 -25.10
N MET A 38 -1.53 -26.69 -26.07
CA MET A 38 -1.31 -27.53 -27.26
C MET A 38 -0.74 -28.90 -26.90
N LEU A 39 0.22 -28.97 -25.96
CA LEU A 39 0.81 -30.24 -25.52
C LEU A 39 -0.22 -31.14 -24.83
N TYR A 40 -1.10 -30.54 -24.00
CA TYR A 40 -2.17 -31.25 -23.34
C TYR A 40 -3.16 -31.87 -24.33
N ASN A 41 -3.58 -31.11 -25.34
CA ASN A 41 -4.49 -31.60 -26.38
C ASN A 41 -3.84 -32.65 -27.29
N TYR A 42 -2.53 -32.55 -27.53
CA TYR A 42 -1.78 -33.54 -28.31
C TYR A 42 -1.70 -34.90 -27.60
N GLN A 43 -1.55 -34.92 -26.27
CA GLN A 43 -1.55 -36.18 -25.53
C GLN A 43 -2.91 -36.89 -25.56
N GLN A 44 -4.02 -36.15 -25.45
CA GLN A 44 -5.36 -36.75 -25.53
C GLN A 44 -5.64 -37.42 -26.89
N SER A 45 -5.21 -36.83 -28.01
CA SER A 45 -5.51 -37.38 -29.33
C SER A 45 -4.80 -38.71 -29.61
N ASN A 46 -3.61 -38.94 -29.03
CA ASN A 46 -2.88 -40.20 -29.18
C ASN A 46 -3.45 -41.35 -28.34
N SER A 47 -4.14 -41.06 -27.23
CA SER A 47 -4.80 -42.10 -26.41
C SER A 47 -6.00 -42.74 -27.13
N TYR A 48 -6.69 -42.02 -28.01
CA TYR A 48 -7.83 -42.58 -28.76
C TYR A 48 -7.43 -43.45 -29.95
N LYS A 49 -6.18 -43.36 -30.43
CA LYS A 49 -5.74 -44.11 -31.63
C LYS A 49 -5.19 -45.50 -31.31
N LYS A 50 -4.87 -45.81 -30.05
CA LYS A 50 -4.26 -47.10 -29.65
C LYS A 50 -5.26 -48.25 -29.42
N ASN A 51 -6.56 -47.97 -29.44
CA ASN A 51 -7.59 -48.99 -29.16
C ASN A 51 -8.30 -49.54 -30.41
N ASN A 52 -7.94 -49.14 -31.63
CA ASN A 52 -8.68 -49.55 -32.83
C ASN A 52 -7.99 -50.62 -33.71
N ASP A 53 -6.76 -51.03 -33.38
CA ASP A 53 -6.02 -52.00 -34.21
C ASP A 53 -6.05 -53.46 -33.67
N ASN A 54 -6.72 -53.72 -32.54
CA ASN A 54 -6.76 -55.06 -31.95
C ASN A 54 -8.03 -55.88 -32.24
N ASN A 55 -8.91 -55.43 -33.14
CA ASN A 55 -10.10 -56.20 -33.54
C ASN A 55 -10.22 -56.33 -35.07
N SER A 56 -9.29 -57.03 -35.70
CA SER A 56 -9.59 -57.69 -36.98
C SER A 56 -8.96 -59.10 -37.03
N SER A 57 -9.64 -60.07 -36.43
CA SER A 57 -9.53 -61.44 -36.92
C SER A 57 -10.85 -62.19 -36.76
N LYS A 58 -11.26 -62.83 -37.86
CA LYS A 58 -12.25 -63.91 -38.00
C LYS A 58 -13.74 -63.56 -37.80
N LYS A 59 -14.49 -63.47 -38.90
CA LYS A 59 -15.28 -64.61 -39.43
C LYS A 59 -16.14 -64.27 -40.67
N LYS A 60 -15.92 -65.10 -41.69
CA LYS A 60 -16.89 -65.86 -42.53
C LYS A 60 -17.85 -65.10 -43.46
N GLU A 61 -17.57 -65.35 -44.74
CA GLU A 61 -18.52 -65.50 -45.84
C GLU A 61 -19.86 -66.12 -45.44
N LYS A 62 -20.95 -65.54 -45.94
CA LYS A 62 -22.01 -66.28 -46.66
C LYS A 62 -22.91 -65.33 -47.46
N ASN A 63 -23.07 -65.73 -48.72
CA ASN A 63 -23.84 -65.23 -49.87
C ASN A 63 -25.26 -64.65 -49.63
N ILE A 64 -25.55 -63.49 -50.27
CA ILE A 64 -26.61 -63.13 -51.27
C ILE A 64 -28.09 -63.56 -50.98
N PRO A 65 -29.19 -62.82 -51.37
CA PRO A 65 -29.31 -61.75 -52.38
C PRO A 65 -30.04 -60.42 -52.03
N THR A 66 -29.69 -59.43 -52.85
CA THR A 66 -30.44 -58.29 -53.42
C THR A 66 -31.95 -58.16 -53.19
N VAL A 67 -32.38 -56.97 -52.77
CA VAL A 67 -33.52 -56.24 -53.37
C VAL A 67 -33.19 -54.74 -53.49
N THR A 68 -33.34 -54.24 -54.70
CA THR A 68 -33.22 -52.87 -55.21
C THR A 68 -34.45 -52.00 -54.92
N VAL A 69 -34.29 -50.77 -54.43
CA VAL A 69 -35.13 -49.58 -54.76
C VAL A 69 -34.27 -48.32 -54.50
N LYS A 70 -33.68 -47.72 -55.55
CA LYS A 70 -34.09 -46.48 -56.24
C LYS A 70 -34.24 -45.19 -55.38
N THR A 71 -33.23 -44.32 -55.54
CA THR A 71 -33.28 -42.89 -55.93
C THR A 71 -34.10 -41.86 -55.13
N ALA A 72 -33.42 -40.83 -54.60
CA ALA A 72 -33.54 -39.40 -54.97
C ALA A 72 -32.63 -38.55 -54.04
N LYS A 73 -31.56 -37.91 -54.54
CA LYS A 73 -31.46 -36.55 -55.10
C LYS A 73 -31.61 -35.40 -54.08
N VAL A 74 -30.45 -34.88 -53.67
CA VAL A 74 -30.04 -33.46 -53.54
C VAL A 74 -31.12 -32.43 -53.16
N THR A 75 -30.91 -31.70 -52.05
CA THR A 75 -30.96 -30.23 -52.06
C THR A 75 -30.12 -29.62 -50.93
N LYS A 76 -29.29 -28.65 -51.30
CA LYS A 76 -28.65 -27.69 -50.41
C LYS A 76 -29.63 -26.54 -50.10
N ILE A 77 -29.23 -25.72 -49.12
CA ILE A 77 -29.60 -24.32 -48.84
C ILE A 77 -30.67 -24.15 -47.75
N SER A 78 -30.27 -23.57 -46.61
CA SER A 78 -30.63 -22.18 -46.27
C SER A 78 -30.22 -21.83 -44.84
N LYS A 79 -29.39 -20.79 -44.70
CA LYS A 79 -29.25 -20.01 -43.46
C LYS A 79 -30.53 -19.19 -43.26
N ASN A 80 -31.08 -19.15 -42.06
CA ASN A 80 -31.59 -17.86 -41.58
C ASN A 80 -31.54 -17.71 -40.06
N ASN A 81 -31.14 -16.50 -39.67
CA ASN A 81 -31.06 -15.98 -38.32
C ASN A 81 -32.45 -15.60 -37.81
N ASN A 82 -32.65 -15.71 -36.49
CA ASN A 82 -33.28 -14.73 -35.60
C ASN A 82 -34.03 -15.43 -34.47
N PHE A 83 -33.46 -15.44 -33.26
CA PHE A 83 -34.27 -15.41 -32.05
C PHE A 83 -33.74 -14.37 -31.07
N LYS A 84 -34.49 -13.27 -31.05
CA LYS A 84 -34.81 -12.33 -29.98
C LYS A 84 -33.91 -12.30 -28.75
N LYS A 85 -33.29 -11.11 -28.60
CA LYS A 85 -33.07 -10.41 -27.33
C LYS A 85 -34.34 -10.44 -26.46
N GLU A 86 -34.19 -10.86 -25.21
CA GLU A 86 -34.99 -10.34 -24.11
C GLU A 86 -34.04 -9.77 -23.06
N LYS A 87 -34.15 -8.45 -22.86
CA LYS A 87 -33.62 -7.73 -21.72
C LYS A 87 -34.48 -8.11 -20.52
N ASN A 88 -33.87 -8.42 -19.38
CA ASN A 88 -34.31 -7.83 -18.13
C ASN A 88 -33.14 -7.66 -17.15
N MET A 89 -33.11 -6.47 -16.59
CA MET A 89 -32.18 -5.98 -15.58
C MET A 89 -32.41 -6.70 -14.25
N THR A 90 -31.32 -7.11 -13.61
CA THR A 90 -31.09 -6.84 -12.18
C THR A 90 -29.60 -6.67 -11.98
N LYS A 91 -29.19 -5.41 -11.81
CA LYS A 91 -27.85 -5.03 -11.35
C LYS A 91 -27.74 -5.44 -9.88
N ASN A 92 -26.94 -6.45 -9.60
CA ASN A 92 -26.27 -6.56 -8.32
C ASN A 92 -24.78 -6.75 -8.59
N ASP A 93 -23.99 -6.13 -7.73
CA ASP A 93 -22.55 -6.26 -7.49
C ASP A 93 -21.86 -4.90 -7.45
N ASN A 94 -22.00 -4.28 -6.29
CA ASN A 94 -21.13 -3.21 -5.82
C ASN A 94 -19.71 -3.76 -5.63
N ASN A 95 -18.95 -3.84 -6.71
CA ASN A 95 -17.50 -4.00 -6.65
C ASN A 95 -16.87 -2.67 -6.21
N ILE A 96 -16.85 -2.46 -4.89
CA ILE A 96 -16.00 -1.46 -4.24
C ILE A 96 -14.55 -1.92 -4.45
N THR A 97 -13.99 -1.53 -5.58
CA THR A 97 -12.56 -1.55 -5.78
C THR A 97 -11.98 -0.47 -4.86
N ASN A 98 -11.42 -0.91 -3.73
CA ASN A 98 -10.62 -0.09 -2.83
C ASN A 98 -9.40 0.46 -3.60
N LYS A 99 -9.62 1.53 -4.37
CA LYS A 99 -8.56 2.37 -4.90
C LYS A 99 -7.95 3.07 -3.70
N ILE A 100 -6.81 2.56 -3.25
CA ILE A 100 -5.95 3.20 -2.26
C ILE A 100 -5.75 4.65 -2.75
N PRO A 101 -6.16 5.67 -1.98
CA PRO A 101 -5.97 7.05 -2.39
C PRO A 101 -4.47 7.28 -2.54
N MET A 102 -4.06 7.64 -3.74
CA MET A 102 -2.69 8.01 -4.05
C MET A 102 -2.47 9.39 -3.41
N ILE A 103 -1.96 9.41 -2.18
CA ILE A 103 -1.59 10.64 -1.48
C ILE A 103 -0.43 11.25 -2.26
N SER A 104 -0.73 12.22 -3.12
CA SER A 104 0.27 13.03 -3.82
C SER A 104 0.68 14.18 -2.90
N PHE A 105 1.95 14.20 -2.54
CA PHE A 105 2.57 15.26 -1.75
C PHE A 105 2.78 16.48 -2.64
N VAL A 106 2.21 17.64 -2.27
CA VAL A 106 2.52 18.93 -2.90
C VAL A 106 3.50 19.66 -2.00
N PHE A 107 4.72 19.87 -2.50
CA PHE A 107 5.73 20.69 -1.83
C PHE A 107 5.57 22.17 -2.25
N PRO A 108 5.37 23.12 -1.33
CA PRO A 108 5.58 24.54 -1.63
C PRO A 108 7.09 24.81 -1.72
N LYS A 109 7.52 25.47 -2.80
CA LYS A 109 8.85 26.08 -2.89
C LYS A 109 8.77 27.49 -2.31
N ILE A 110 9.57 27.76 -1.30
CA ILE A 110 9.73 29.10 -0.72
C ILE A 110 11.04 29.66 -1.29
N ASP A 111 10.98 30.85 -1.88
CA ASP A 111 12.16 31.58 -2.36
C ASP A 111 12.97 32.12 -1.17
N ILE A 112 14.26 31.80 -1.13
CA ILE A 112 15.18 31.96 0.02
C ILE A 112 15.80 33.37 0.11
N ASN A 113 15.23 34.37 -0.55
CA ASN A 113 15.93 35.65 -0.72
C ASN A 113 15.62 36.74 0.31
N ASN A 114 14.98 36.46 1.46
CA ASN A 114 14.60 37.55 2.39
C ASN A 114 14.64 37.22 3.90
N THR A 115 15.67 36.50 4.38
CA THR A 115 15.79 36.26 5.84
C THR A 115 17.23 36.38 6.35
N LYS A 116 17.76 37.61 6.32
CA LYS A 116 19.01 37.95 7.01
C LYS A 116 18.88 38.99 8.14
N GLU A 117 17.69 39.43 8.51
CA GLU A 117 17.55 40.52 9.52
C GLU A 117 16.79 40.20 10.81
N ILE A 118 16.26 38.98 11.03
CA ILE A 118 15.42 38.72 12.22
C ILE A 118 16.16 38.06 13.41
N ASN A 119 17.43 37.66 13.26
CA ASN A 119 18.08 36.79 14.26
C ASN A 119 18.87 37.48 15.37
N ASN A 120 18.90 38.82 15.46
CA ASN A 120 19.73 39.51 16.47
C ASN A 120 18.97 40.20 17.62
N GLU A 121 17.63 40.15 17.67
CA GLU A 121 16.86 40.83 18.73
C GLU A 121 16.21 39.91 19.78
N ILE A 122 16.14 38.59 19.56
CA ILE A 122 15.40 37.68 20.47
C ILE A 122 16.27 37.18 21.66
N ASN A 123 17.59 37.39 21.64
CA ASN A 123 18.50 36.74 22.61
C ASN A 123 18.91 37.54 23.86
N LYS A 124 18.29 38.69 24.16
CA LYS A 124 18.62 39.48 25.37
C LYS A 124 17.51 39.68 26.40
N GLU A 125 16.25 39.34 26.14
CA GLU A 125 15.16 39.57 27.11
C GLU A 125 14.66 38.32 27.86
N VAL A 126 14.91 37.10 27.38
CA VAL A 126 14.37 35.88 28.02
C VAL A 126 15.22 35.38 29.21
N LYS A 127 16.47 35.83 29.35
CA LYS A 127 17.37 35.38 30.45
C LYS A 127 17.23 36.16 31.76
N LYS A 128 16.39 37.21 31.84
CA LYS A 128 16.22 38.03 33.05
C LYS A 128 14.96 37.71 33.87
N TYR A 129 14.04 36.87 33.36
CA TYR A 129 12.78 36.56 34.05
C TYR A 129 12.73 35.22 34.82
N ILE A 130 13.75 34.36 34.76
CA ILE A 130 13.72 33.04 35.41
C ILE A 130 14.42 32.99 36.79
N LYS A 131 15.10 34.06 37.23
CA LYS A 131 15.88 34.05 38.51
C LYS A 131 15.35 34.92 39.64
N LYS A 132 14.09 35.35 39.62
CA LYS A 132 13.54 36.20 40.71
C LYS A 132 12.08 35.88 41.04
N LYS A 133 11.78 34.63 41.41
CA LYS A 133 10.54 34.29 42.12
C LYS A 133 10.64 32.99 42.92
N ILE A 134 11.69 32.86 43.74
CA ILE A 134 11.78 31.85 44.79
C ILE A 134 12.32 32.52 46.04
N ASN A 135 11.51 33.37 46.67
CA ASN A 135 11.51 33.49 48.12
C ASN A 135 10.29 34.29 48.55
N ASN A 136 9.72 33.88 49.69
CA ASN A 136 8.58 34.48 50.39
C ASN A 136 7.19 34.02 49.93
N GLN A 137 6.77 32.83 50.36
CA GLN A 137 5.44 32.61 50.95
C GLN A 137 5.49 31.46 51.98
N LYS A 138 5.93 31.78 53.21
CA LYS A 138 5.58 31.03 54.41
C LYS A 138 4.43 31.77 55.08
N LYS A 139 3.20 31.27 54.96
CA LYS A 139 2.11 31.54 55.91
C LYS A 139 0.97 30.52 55.75
N MET A 140 0.89 29.66 56.76
CA MET A 140 -0.26 28.93 57.32
C MET A 140 -1.41 28.55 56.36
N LEU A 141 -1.45 27.26 55.98
CA LEU A 141 -2.68 26.59 55.55
C LEU A 141 -3.24 25.73 56.71
N PRO A 142 -4.57 25.69 56.92
CA PRO A 142 -5.20 24.82 57.91
C PRO A 142 -5.03 23.34 57.54
N LYS A 143 -4.92 22.48 58.56
CA LYS A 143 -4.84 21.01 58.45
C LYS A 143 -6.03 20.47 57.63
N ILE A 144 -5.80 20.26 56.34
CA ILE A 144 -6.67 19.42 55.51
C ILE A 144 -6.36 17.98 55.90
N LYS A 145 -7.33 17.31 56.54
CA LYS A 145 -7.28 15.89 56.86
C LYS A 145 -6.87 15.11 55.60
N GLU A 146 -5.82 14.30 55.72
CA GLU A 146 -5.31 13.43 54.66
C GLU A 146 -6.44 12.57 54.09
N LYS A 147 -7.01 12.97 52.97
CA LYS A 147 -7.69 12.04 52.09
C LYS A 147 -6.58 11.23 51.43
N ASN A 148 -6.50 9.95 51.80
CA ASN A 148 -5.65 8.95 51.19
C ASN A 148 -5.50 9.21 49.69
N LYS A 149 -4.33 9.68 49.26
CA LYS A 149 -3.97 9.79 47.85
C LYS A 149 -3.82 8.38 47.32
N GLN A 150 -4.94 7.77 46.95
CA GLN A 150 -4.93 6.55 46.16
C GLN A 150 -4.16 6.87 44.87
N LYS A 151 -3.03 6.20 44.66
CA LYS A 151 -2.30 6.27 43.40
C LYS A 151 -3.28 5.89 42.29
N PRO A 152 -3.37 6.65 41.18
CA PRO A 152 -4.24 6.26 40.09
C PRO A 152 -3.86 4.84 39.66
N LEU A 153 -4.83 3.93 39.68
CA LEU A 153 -4.66 2.59 39.18
C LEU A 153 -4.53 2.70 37.66
N ILE A 154 -3.30 2.53 37.15
CA ILE A 154 -3.05 2.45 35.71
C ILE A 154 -3.50 1.05 35.29
N ILE A 155 -4.70 0.96 34.73
CA ILE A 155 -5.22 -0.28 34.14
C ILE A 155 -4.65 -0.33 32.71
N GLU A 156 -3.66 -1.19 32.49
CA GLU A 156 -3.18 -1.51 31.15
C GLU A 156 -4.20 -2.43 30.48
N GLU A 157 -5.18 -1.86 29.78
CA GLU A 157 -6.09 -2.66 28.96
C GLU A 157 -5.36 -3.19 27.72
N ASN A 158 -5.52 -4.49 27.47
CA ASN A 158 -4.95 -5.16 26.30
C ASN A 158 -5.79 -4.83 25.06
N VAL A 159 -5.57 -3.65 24.48
CA VAL A 159 -6.30 -3.17 23.31
C VAL A 159 -5.92 -3.98 22.08
N LYS A 160 -6.92 -4.55 21.38
CA LYS A 160 -6.69 -5.26 20.13
C LYS A 160 -6.33 -4.27 19.02
N ILE A 161 -5.37 -4.65 18.17
CA ILE A 161 -4.93 -3.80 17.06
C ILE A 161 -6.07 -3.48 16.08
N ASP A 162 -7.00 -4.40 15.89
CA ASP A 162 -8.15 -4.21 15.00
C ASP A 162 -9.08 -3.10 15.51
N ASP A 163 -9.24 -2.97 16.82
CA ASP A 163 -10.05 -1.91 17.43
C ASP A 163 -9.40 -0.54 17.23
N LEU A 164 -8.06 -0.45 17.32
CA LEU A 164 -7.31 0.78 17.01
C LEU A 164 -7.47 1.17 15.54
N ILE A 165 -7.39 0.20 14.62
CA ILE A 165 -7.56 0.44 13.18
C ILE A 165 -8.99 0.88 12.88
N ASN A 166 -10.00 0.22 13.47
CA ASN A 166 -11.40 0.59 13.32
C ASN A 166 -11.66 2.00 13.83
N THR A 167 -11.13 2.34 15.01
CA THR A 167 -11.22 3.68 15.60
C THR A 167 -10.57 4.71 14.68
N TYR A 168 -9.39 4.42 14.13
CA TYR A 168 -8.73 5.31 13.18
C TYR A 168 -9.55 5.49 11.89
N ASN A 169 -10.16 4.42 11.37
CA ASN A 169 -10.96 4.49 10.14
C ASN A 169 -12.25 5.33 10.35
N GLN A 170 -12.80 5.33 11.56
CA GLN A 170 -13.92 6.20 11.92
C GLN A 170 -13.48 7.64 12.15
N LYS A 171 -12.36 7.83 12.86
CA LYS A 171 -11.82 9.14 13.22
C LYS A 171 -10.29 9.13 13.10
N PRO A 172 -9.75 9.52 11.92
CA PRO A 172 -8.31 9.58 11.72
C PRO A 172 -7.65 10.52 12.73
N SER A 173 -6.64 10.01 13.42
CA SER A 173 -5.86 10.77 14.40
C SER A 173 -4.38 10.46 14.24
N PHE A 174 -3.54 11.48 14.44
CA PHE A 174 -2.10 11.34 14.44
C PHE A 174 -1.65 10.31 15.49
N ASP A 175 -2.12 10.47 16.73
CA ASP A 175 -1.68 9.62 17.84
C ASP A 175 -2.09 8.16 17.64
N LEU A 176 -3.29 7.91 17.12
CA LEU A 176 -3.73 6.56 16.75
C LEU A 176 -2.84 5.96 15.66
N ALA A 177 -2.52 6.71 14.61
CA ALA A 177 -1.64 6.23 13.56
C ALA A 177 -0.20 5.95 14.06
N ILE A 178 0.31 6.76 14.99
CA ILE A 178 1.60 6.51 15.66
C ILE A 178 1.55 5.23 16.48
N GLN A 179 0.51 5.02 17.31
CA GLN A 179 0.35 3.81 18.11
C GLN A 179 0.28 2.56 17.23
N ILE A 180 -0.52 2.59 16.16
CA ILE A 180 -0.62 1.48 15.21
C ILE A 180 0.73 1.23 14.51
N SER A 181 1.44 2.31 14.12
CA SER A 181 2.77 2.20 13.51
C SER A 181 3.78 1.54 14.46
N GLN A 182 3.82 1.96 15.72
CA GLN A 182 4.68 1.39 16.76
C GLN A 182 4.35 -0.08 17.02
N TYR A 183 3.06 -0.43 17.08
CA TYR A 183 2.63 -1.83 17.21
C TYR A 183 3.24 -2.70 16.10
N TYR A 184 3.10 -2.30 14.83
CA TYR A 184 3.66 -3.05 13.72
C TYR A 184 5.19 -3.04 13.68
N LEU A 185 5.81 -1.94 14.11
CA LEU A 185 7.26 -1.86 14.24
C LEU A 185 7.79 -2.87 15.26
N ASN A 186 7.12 -2.99 16.41
CA ASN A 186 7.47 -3.94 17.47
C ASN A 186 7.30 -5.39 17.02
N LYS A 187 6.34 -5.67 16.13
CA LYS A 187 6.14 -6.98 15.48
C LYS A 187 7.04 -7.22 14.26
N ASN A 188 8.00 -6.33 13.99
CA ASN A 188 8.89 -6.36 12.82
C ASN A 188 8.15 -6.37 11.46
N LYS A 189 6.88 -5.93 11.41
CA LYS A 189 6.09 -5.79 10.17
C LYS A 189 6.37 -4.42 9.56
N LEU A 190 7.58 -4.24 9.03
CA LEU A 190 8.14 -2.94 8.65
C LEU A 190 7.33 -2.18 7.58
N ASP A 191 6.71 -2.88 6.63
CA ASP A 191 5.90 -2.22 5.58
C ASP A 191 4.59 -1.65 6.11
N LEU A 192 3.92 -2.37 7.02
CA LEU A 192 2.73 -1.88 7.70
C LEU A 192 3.09 -0.72 8.63
N ALA A 193 4.16 -0.87 9.41
CA ALA A 193 4.66 0.21 10.27
C ALA A 193 4.92 1.49 9.45
N LYS A 194 5.56 1.34 8.28
CA LYS A 194 5.82 2.46 7.36
C LYS A 194 4.53 3.10 6.87
N LEU A 195 3.57 2.30 6.42
CA LEU A 195 2.29 2.81 5.94
C LEU A 195 1.62 3.69 7.01
N TRP A 196 1.59 3.23 8.26
CA TRP A 196 0.97 3.95 9.37
C TRP A 196 1.77 5.18 9.81
N ALA A 197 3.10 5.14 9.75
CA ALA A 197 3.93 6.33 9.99
C ALA A 197 3.66 7.41 8.94
N LEU A 198 3.50 7.02 7.67
CA LEU A 198 3.13 7.95 6.59
C LEU A 198 1.71 8.51 6.77
N LYS A 199 0.76 7.68 7.21
CA LYS A 199 -0.59 8.15 7.57
C LYS A 199 -0.54 9.18 8.71
N ALA A 200 0.24 8.94 9.76
CA ALA A 200 0.43 9.92 10.83
C ALA A 200 1.02 11.22 10.28
N ASN A 201 2.10 11.13 9.50
CA ASN A 201 2.75 12.27 8.88
C ASN A 201 1.80 13.11 8.00
N SER A 202 0.89 12.45 7.27
CA SER A 202 -0.11 13.14 6.44
C SER A 202 -1.14 13.95 7.24
N ILE A 203 -1.35 13.61 8.52
CA ILE A 203 -2.26 14.34 9.42
C ILE A 203 -1.53 15.51 10.06
N ASN A 204 -0.32 15.29 10.57
CA ASN A 204 0.48 16.34 11.20
C ASN A 204 1.97 16.13 10.90
N PRO A 205 2.51 16.82 9.87
CA PRO A 205 3.87 16.61 9.45
C PRO A 205 4.89 17.35 10.32
N SER A 206 4.49 18.33 11.14
CA SER A 206 5.42 19.01 12.08
C SER A 206 5.73 18.19 13.32
N ARG A 207 4.97 17.13 13.58
CA ARG A 207 5.21 16.20 14.70
C ARG A 207 6.27 15.17 14.35
N TYR A 208 7.38 15.23 15.09
CA TYR A 208 8.60 14.47 14.84
C TYR A 208 8.43 12.94 14.93
N GLU A 209 7.44 12.44 15.66
CA GLU A 209 7.27 11.02 15.97
C GLU A 209 7.13 10.18 14.70
N SER A 210 6.38 10.71 13.71
CA SER A 210 6.18 10.05 12.42
C SER A 210 7.48 9.93 11.62
N TRP A 211 8.29 10.98 11.62
CA TRP A 211 9.61 11.03 10.97
C TRP A 211 10.61 10.11 11.65
N LYS A 212 10.64 10.13 12.99
CA LYS A 212 11.48 9.26 13.83
C LYS A 212 11.18 7.78 13.54
N ILE A 213 9.91 7.38 13.54
CA ILE A 213 9.52 6.00 13.22
C ILE A 213 9.91 5.65 11.78
N PHE A 214 9.69 6.55 10.82
CA PHE A 214 10.04 6.30 9.43
C PHE A 214 11.55 6.09 9.24
N ALA A 215 12.38 6.89 9.91
CA ALA A 215 13.83 6.71 9.92
C ALA A 215 14.24 5.38 10.56
N ILE A 216 13.66 5.01 11.71
CA ILE A 216 13.93 3.71 12.36
C ILE A 216 13.60 2.54 11.43
N ILE A 217 12.49 2.62 10.68
CA ILE A 217 12.13 1.59 9.70
C ILE A 217 13.17 1.50 8.58
N LEU A 218 13.70 2.63 8.11
CA LEU A 218 14.75 2.66 7.10
C LEU A 218 16.06 2.05 7.64
N LEU A 219 16.42 2.33 8.89
CA LEU A 219 17.57 1.73 9.55
C LEU A 219 17.44 0.20 9.65
N ARG A 220 16.27 -0.31 10.07
CA ARG A 220 15.99 -1.76 10.09
C ARG A 220 16.02 -2.41 8.70
N LYS A 221 15.87 -1.63 7.63
CA LYS A 221 16.00 -2.08 6.24
C LYS A 221 17.42 -1.88 5.68
N ASN A 222 18.40 -1.57 6.52
CA ASN A 222 19.79 -1.25 6.13
C ASN A 222 19.90 -0.07 5.15
N LYS A 223 18.96 0.89 5.20
CA LYS A 223 18.93 2.09 4.35
C LYS A 223 19.38 3.32 5.15
N LYS A 224 20.61 3.27 5.68
CA LYS A 224 21.16 4.31 6.58
C LYS A 224 21.11 5.71 5.98
N GLU A 225 21.61 5.90 4.75
CA GLU A 225 21.64 7.23 4.10
C GLU A 225 20.24 7.83 3.92
N LYS A 226 19.25 7.00 3.58
CA LYS A 226 17.86 7.48 3.48
C LYS A 226 17.27 7.83 4.83
N ALA A 227 17.66 7.13 5.89
CA ALA A 227 17.23 7.48 7.25
C ALA A 227 17.81 8.84 7.65
N LYS A 228 19.09 9.12 7.34
CA LYS A 228 19.70 10.43 7.57
C LYS A 228 18.98 11.54 6.81
N GLU A 229 18.72 11.32 5.52
CA GLU A 229 17.99 12.27 4.66
C GLU A 229 16.63 12.64 5.28
N VAL A 230 15.84 11.64 5.70
CA VAL A 230 14.53 11.85 6.35
C VAL A 230 14.63 12.70 7.62
N LEU A 231 15.62 12.43 8.48
CA LEU A 231 15.81 13.18 9.72
C LEU A 231 16.31 14.61 9.45
N GLN A 232 17.19 14.79 8.48
CA GLN A 232 17.66 16.11 8.05
C GLN A 232 16.52 16.93 7.42
N THR A 233 15.66 16.32 6.61
CA THR A 233 14.47 16.97 6.06
C THR A 233 13.59 17.52 7.18
N TYR A 234 13.32 16.72 8.21
CA TYR A 234 12.55 17.20 9.36
C TYR A 234 13.18 18.44 10.02
N LEU A 235 14.49 18.38 10.30
CA LEU A 235 15.18 19.49 10.96
C LEU A 235 15.20 20.76 10.11
N ASN A 236 15.29 20.62 8.79
CA ASN A 236 15.27 21.73 7.85
C ASN A 236 13.87 22.37 7.76
N ASP A 237 12.82 21.56 7.75
CA ASP A 237 11.45 22.05 7.53
C ASP A 237 10.79 22.55 8.82
N TYR A 238 11.08 21.94 9.98
CA TYR A 238 10.40 22.18 11.24
C TYR A 238 11.29 22.67 12.38
N GLY A 239 12.61 22.73 12.16
CA GLY A 239 13.58 23.22 13.14
C GLY A 239 14.09 22.16 14.11
N GLN A 240 14.75 22.64 15.18
CA GLN A 240 15.50 21.78 16.08
C GLN A 240 14.61 20.87 16.93
N ASN A 241 15.00 19.61 17.04
CA ASN A 241 14.35 18.62 17.90
C ASN A 241 15.40 17.65 18.45
N ASP A 242 15.49 17.56 19.77
CA ASP A 242 16.52 16.79 20.47
C ASP A 242 16.47 15.29 20.15
N ASP A 243 15.27 14.74 20.02
CA ASP A 243 15.04 13.34 19.69
C ASP A 243 15.53 12.98 18.28
N ILE A 244 15.25 13.85 17.31
CA ILE A 244 15.68 13.69 15.92
C ILE A 244 17.19 13.86 15.80
N GLN A 245 17.77 14.87 16.48
CA GLN A 245 19.22 15.08 16.50
C GLN A 245 19.96 13.90 17.15
N LYS A 246 19.45 13.40 18.29
CA LYS A 246 20.03 12.24 18.97
C LYS A 246 20.03 11.01 18.07
N LEU A 247 18.91 10.75 17.39
CA LEU A 247 18.85 9.65 16.44
C LEU A 247 19.81 9.87 15.26
N LEU A 248 19.88 11.07 14.70
CA LEU A 248 20.78 11.38 13.59
C LEU A 248 22.26 11.17 13.95
N ARG A 249 22.67 11.59 15.16
CA ARG A 249 24.04 11.36 15.67
C ARG A 249 24.34 9.87 15.79
N SER A 250 23.42 9.08 16.34
CA SER A 250 23.61 7.63 16.51
C SER A 250 23.74 6.84 15.20
N ILE A 251 23.41 7.43 14.03
CA ILE A 251 23.59 6.79 12.72
C ILE A 251 24.98 7.11 12.13
N ASN A 252 25.62 8.18 12.59
CA ASN A 252 26.92 8.64 12.11
C ASN A 252 28.09 8.04 12.89
N GLU A 253 27.84 7.57 14.11
CA GLU A 253 28.74 6.73 14.92
C GLU A 253 28.77 5.29 14.37
#